data_AF-A0A3M1AZH8-F1
#
_entry.id   AF-A0A3M1AZH8-F1
#
_cell.length_a   1.000
_cell.length_b   1.000
_cell.length_c   1.000
_cell.angle_alpha   90.00
_cell.angle_beta   90.00
_cell.angle_gamma   90.00
#
_symmetry.space_group_name_H-M   'P 1'
#
loop_
_entity.id
_entity.type
_entity.pdbx_description
1 polymer ?
#
loop_
_entity_poly.entity_id
_entity_poly.type
_entity_poly.pdbx_seq_one_letter_code
_entity_poly.pdbx_strand_id
1 'polypeptide(L)'
;MEKKAYQKILEQIEEIRALFIFGQRVVPYLEELILFVKETTPLLLEVNNSILESSNKMPMAVQQLDKVSVTTEMATTDILDGLDRILESLEMTTGMIDEVIEQDEQRIEKEKELILSIAKTLEGEEETRAARVEQALNEYYEKRKRNEPLELMRKNLEKVQSEAYDIMNLLQVQDITTQQIMAANSLIESVQVKLTQLIAKLGTLDNSIEHAQERIFDPNAVFEDRSEAQAMADEIMTGESATVHSKKQPEVVVVAEADNVPLGFGTTTPEKTSQDEIDQLFSESKHEES
;
A
#
# COMPACT_ATOMS: atom_id res chain seq x y z
N MET A 1 1.34 56.39 -78.28
CA MET A 1 1.64 56.02 -76.88
C MET A 1 0.52 55.18 -76.23
N GLU A 2 -0.73 55.27 -76.69
CA GLU A 2 -1.88 54.63 -76.04
C GLU A 2 -1.87 53.08 -76.03
N LYS A 3 -1.46 52.41 -77.12
CA LYS A 3 -1.45 50.93 -77.18
C LYS A 3 -0.58 50.25 -76.11
N LYS A 4 0.54 50.85 -75.71
CA LYS A 4 1.42 50.31 -74.65
C LYS A 4 0.81 50.45 -73.26
N ALA A 5 0.03 51.52 -73.01
CA ALA A 5 -0.66 51.72 -71.74
C ALA A 5 -1.80 50.72 -71.56
N TYR A 6 -2.57 50.45 -72.63
CA TYR A 6 -3.61 49.42 -72.63
C TYR A 6 -3.04 48.01 -72.39
N GLN A 7 -1.91 47.67 -73.00
CA GLN A 7 -1.27 46.37 -72.80
C GLN A 7 -0.84 46.16 -71.33
N LYS A 8 -0.29 47.21 -70.71
CA LYS A 8 0.16 47.16 -69.31
C LYS A 8 -1.01 47.06 -68.32
N ILE A 9 -2.12 47.70 -68.61
CA ILE A 9 -3.36 47.55 -67.84
C ILE A 9 -3.91 46.13 -67.98
N LEU A 10 -3.82 45.54 -69.19
CA LEU A 10 -4.27 44.17 -69.44
C LEU A 10 -3.42 43.14 -68.69
N GLU A 11 -2.10 43.29 -68.67
CA GLU A 11 -1.20 42.48 -67.83
C GLU A 11 -1.53 42.60 -66.34
N GLN A 12 -1.77 43.81 -65.84
CA GLN A 12 -2.16 44.02 -64.44
C GLN A 12 -3.53 43.41 -64.12
N ILE A 13 -4.48 43.43 -65.06
CA ILE A 13 -5.78 42.76 -64.90
C ILE A 13 -5.60 41.23 -64.88
N GLU A 14 -4.70 40.68 -65.68
CA GLU A 14 -4.37 39.25 -65.65
C GLU A 14 -3.66 38.84 -64.35
N GLU A 15 -2.75 39.67 -63.83
CA GLU A 15 -2.13 39.47 -62.52
C GLU A 15 -3.17 39.50 -61.38
N ILE A 16 -4.11 40.47 -61.40
CA ILE A 16 -5.21 40.53 -60.42
C ILE A 16 -6.12 39.30 -60.55
N ARG A 17 -6.40 38.84 -61.77
CA ARG A 17 -7.19 37.63 -62.02
C ARG A 17 -6.50 36.38 -61.49
N ALA A 18 -5.19 36.27 -61.69
CA ALA A 18 -4.39 35.18 -61.13
C ALA A 18 -4.41 35.21 -59.60
N LEU A 19 -4.35 36.41 -58.99
CA LEU A 19 -4.50 36.60 -57.54
C LEU A 19 -5.88 36.15 -57.05
N PHE A 20 -6.94 36.44 -57.79
CA PHE A 20 -8.31 36.00 -57.48
C PHE A 20 -8.50 34.48 -57.61
N ILE A 21 -7.94 33.86 -58.65
CA ILE A 21 -7.96 32.40 -58.83
C ILE A 21 -7.18 31.71 -57.70
N PHE A 22 -6.05 32.30 -57.30
CA PHE A 22 -5.27 31.85 -56.15
C PHE A 22 -6.07 31.98 -54.85
N GLY A 23 -6.71 33.13 -54.62
CA GLY A 23 -7.62 33.34 -53.48
C GLY A 23 -8.75 32.33 -53.43
N GLN A 24 -9.41 32.06 -54.56
CA GLN A 24 -10.47 31.05 -54.66
C GLN A 24 -9.98 29.64 -54.32
N ARG A 25 -8.69 29.35 -54.55
CA ARG A 25 -8.07 28.07 -54.18
C ARG A 25 -7.62 28.03 -52.73
N VAL A 26 -7.27 29.16 -52.11
CA VAL A 26 -6.82 29.26 -50.72
C VAL A 26 -7.97 29.31 -49.71
N VAL A 27 -9.10 29.93 -50.09
CA VAL A 27 -10.29 30.06 -49.22
C VAL A 27 -10.79 28.72 -48.65
N PRO A 28 -10.92 27.62 -49.42
CA PRO A 28 -11.32 26.32 -48.88
C PRO A 28 -10.40 25.80 -47.77
N TYR A 29 -9.09 26.01 -47.89
CA TYR A 29 -8.12 25.61 -46.87
C TYR A 29 -8.21 26.48 -45.61
N LEU A 30 -8.47 27.77 -45.76
CA LEU A 30 -8.74 28.66 -44.62
C LEU A 30 -10.05 28.28 -43.92
N GLU A 31 -11.07 27.88 -44.67
CA GLU A 31 -12.34 27.39 -44.14
C GLU A 31 -12.15 26.09 -43.33
N GLU A 32 -11.38 25.13 -43.86
CA GLU A 32 -10.98 23.91 -43.13
C GLU A 32 -10.16 24.23 -41.87
N LEU A 33 -9.22 25.17 -41.93
CA LEU A 33 -8.45 25.60 -40.75
C LEU A 33 -9.33 26.27 -39.69
N ILE A 34 -10.27 27.12 -40.10
CA ILE A 34 -11.21 27.77 -39.17
C ILE A 34 -12.13 26.73 -38.54
N LEU A 35 -12.62 25.75 -39.33
CA LEU A 35 -13.43 24.65 -38.83
C LEU A 35 -12.63 23.81 -37.83
N PHE A 36 -11.39 23.49 -38.15
CA PHE A 36 -10.47 22.75 -37.28
C PHE A 36 -10.20 23.50 -35.96
N VAL A 37 -9.92 24.79 -35.99
CA VAL A 37 -9.74 25.60 -34.77
C VAL A 37 -11.02 25.64 -33.94
N LYS A 38 -12.17 25.76 -34.60
CA LYS A 38 -13.49 25.79 -33.95
C LYS A 38 -13.83 24.45 -33.28
N GLU A 39 -13.34 23.34 -33.79
CA GLU A 39 -13.54 22.00 -33.22
C GLU A 39 -12.48 21.65 -32.15
N THR A 40 -11.23 22.07 -32.33
CA THR A 40 -10.13 21.72 -31.40
C THR A 40 -10.10 22.57 -30.14
N THR A 41 -10.48 23.85 -30.22
CA THR A 41 -10.57 24.75 -29.06
C THR A 41 -11.48 24.21 -27.95
N PRO A 42 -12.74 23.79 -28.20
CA PRO A 42 -13.60 23.27 -27.15
C PRO A 42 -13.10 21.95 -26.56
N LEU A 43 -12.50 21.07 -27.38
CA LEU A 43 -11.88 19.82 -26.89
C LEU A 43 -10.72 20.11 -25.93
N LEU A 44 -9.90 21.11 -26.24
CA LEU A 44 -8.77 21.51 -25.41
C LEU A 44 -9.24 22.14 -24.08
N LEU A 45 -10.34 22.90 -24.11
CA LEU A 45 -11.01 23.41 -22.91
C LEU A 45 -11.59 22.29 -22.04
N GLU A 46 -12.23 21.29 -22.62
CA GLU A 46 -12.77 20.12 -21.92
C GLU A 46 -11.67 19.31 -21.23
N VAL A 47 -10.56 19.07 -21.94
CA VAL A 47 -9.38 18.40 -21.38
C VAL A 47 -8.76 19.23 -20.25
N ASN A 48 -8.61 20.55 -20.41
CA ASN A 48 -8.08 21.41 -19.36
C ASN A 48 -8.95 21.36 -18.09
N ASN A 49 -10.27 21.47 -18.24
CA ASN A 49 -11.21 21.37 -17.13
C ASN A 49 -11.15 20.00 -16.44
N SER A 50 -11.08 18.92 -17.22
CA SER A 50 -10.98 17.55 -16.69
C SER A 50 -9.68 17.33 -15.91
N ILE A 51 -8.55 17.85 -16.41
CA ILE A 51 -7.27 17.79 -15.71
C ILE A 51 -7.31 18.62 -14.42
N LEU A 52 -7.93 19.81 -14.46
CA LEU A 52 -8.04 20.70 -13.31
C LEU A 52 -8.90 20.08 -12.21
N GLU A 53 -10.03 19.48 -12.58
CA GLU A 53 -10.87 18.73 -11.64
C GLU A 53 -10.13 17.54 -11.02
N SER A 54 -9.40 16.78 -11.83
CA SER A 54 -8.59 15.64 -11.37
C SER A 54 -7.46 16.08 -10.44
N SER A 55 -6.76 17.17 -10.77
CA SER A 55 -5.71 17.78 -9.95
C SER A 55 -6.22 18.23 -8.58
N ASN A 56 -7.49 18.63 -8.48
CA ASN A 56 -8.10 19.05 -7.22
C ASN A 56 -8.59 17.87 -6.36
N LYS A 57 -9.02 16.76 -6.98
CA LYS A 57 -9.53 15.58 -6.27
C LYS A 57 -8.43 14.62 -5.81
N MET A 58 -7.33 14.49 -6.57
CA MET A 58 -6.21 13.61 -6.22
C MET A 58 -5.63 13.84 -4.82
N PRO A 59 -5.39 15.08 -4.35
CA PRO A 59 -4.89 15.33 -2.99
C PRO A 59 -5.82 14.80 -1.90
N MET A 60 -7.14 14.91 -2.10
CA MET A 60 -8.11 14.37 -1.15
C MET A 60 -8.07 12.83 -1.12
N ALA A 61 -7.86 12.19 -2.26
CA ALA A 61 -7.71 10.74 -2.33
C ALA A 61 -6.44 10.26 -1.61
N VAL A 62 -5.32 10.98 -1.78
CA VAL A 62 -4.06 10.71 -1.05
C VAL A 62 -4.25 10.84 0.46
N GLN A 63 -4.85 11.95 0.92
CA GLN A 63 -5.15 12.15 2.34
C GLN A 63 -6.08 11.07 2.91
N GLN A 64 -7.06 10.61 2.12
CA GLN A 64 -7.94 9.53 2.51
C GLN A 64 -7.18 8.19 2.62
N LEU A 65 -6.26 7.91 1.69
CA LEU A 65 -5.41 6.72 1.76
C LEU A 65 -4.47 6.74 2.96
N ASP A 66 -3.85 7.89 3.27
CA ASP A 66 -3.04 8.04 4.48
C ASP A 66 -3.87 7.79 5.75
N LYS A 67 -5.07 8.38 5.82
CA LYS A 67 -5.98 8.17 6.94
C LYS A 67 -6.38 6.71 7.09
N VAL A 68 -6.71 6.04 5.98
CA VAL A 68 -7.05 4.61 5.98
C VAL A 68 -5.85 3.81 6.44
N SER A 69 -4.64 4.08 5.93
CA SER A 69 -3.40 3.41 6.33
C SER A 69 -3.16 3.51 7.85
N VAL A 70 -3.25 4.71 8.42
CA VAL A 70 -3.10 4.94 9.86
C VAL A 70 -4.20 4.23 10.65
N THR A 71 -5.44 4.28 10.18
CA THR A 71 -6.56 3.61 10.85
C THR A 71 -6.39 2.09 10.82
N THR A 72 -5.90 1.54 9.71
CA THR A 72 -5.59 0.10 9.59
C THR A 72 -4.41 -0.28 10.48
N GLU A 73 -3.37 0.55 10.60
CA GLU A 73 -2.26 0.34 11.53
C GLU A 73 -2.74 0.32 13.00
N MET A 74 -3.58 1.27 13.37
CA MET A 74 -4.19 1.34 14.70
C MET A 74 -5.10 0.13 14.98
N ALA A 75 -5.98 -0.21 14.03
CA ALA A 75 -6.88 -1.36 14.18
C ALA A 75 -6.10 -2.69 14.26
N THR A 76 -5.02 -2.86 13.49
CA THR A 76 -4.18 -4.06 13.62
C THR A 76 -3.48 -4.10 14.96
N THR A 77 -2.99 -2.97 15.46
CA THR A 77 -2.39 -2.88 16.80
C THR A 77 -3.40 -3.28 17.86
N ASP A 78 -4.64 -2.78 17.78
CA ASP A 78 -5.72 -3.15 18.69
C ASP A 78 -6.06 -4.66 18.62
N ILE A 79 -6.00 -5.26 17.43
CA ILE A 79 -6.19 -6.71 17.24
C ILE A 79 -5.03 -7.49 17.88
N LEU A 80 -3.78 -7.04 17.71
CA LEU A 80 -2.60 -7.67 18.31
C LEU A 80 -2.66 -7.62 19.84
N ASP A 81 -2.99 -6.46 20.41
CA ASP A 81 -3.22 -6.32 21.86
C ASP A 81 -4.36 -7.23 22.36
N GLY A 82 -5.42 -7.35 21.55
CA GLY A 82 -6.53 -8.28 21.83
C GLY A 82 -6.10 -9.74 21.79
N LEU A 83 -5.27 -10.12 20.81
CA LEU A 83 -4.69 -11.46 20.68
C LEU A 83 -3.77 -11.79 21.86
N ASP A 84 -2.93 -10.85 22.29
CA ASP A 84 -2.05 -11.04 23.45
C ASP A 84 -2.86 -11.35 24.72
N ARG A 85 -3.96 -10.62 24.95
CA ARG A 85 -4.86 -10.91 26.09
C ARG A 85 -5.55 -12.26 25.97
N ILE A 86 -5.93 -12.66 24.75
CA ILE A 86 -6.51 -13.99 24.50
C ILE A 86 -5.47 -15.07 24.80
N LEU A 87 -4.24 -14.91 24.30
CA LEU A 87 -3.13 -15.84 24.54
C LEU A 87 -2.83 -15.98 26.03
N GLU A 88 -2.76 -14.86 26.76
CA GLU A 88 -2.59 -14.86 28.23
C GLU A 88 -3.75 -15.61 28.93
N SER A 89 -4.99 -15.34 28.54
CA SER A 89 -6.16 -16.03 29.10
C SER A 89 -6.18 -17.52 28.76
N LEU A 90 -5.72 -17.92 27.57
CA LEU A 90 -5.61 -19.32 27.16
C LEU A 90 -4.53 -20.04 27.97
N GLU A 91 -3.38 -19.39 28.19
CA GLU A 91 -2.31 -19.92 29.03
C GLU A 91 -2.78 -20.12 30.48
N MET A 92 -3.44 -19.12 31.07
CA MET A 92 -4.04 -19.26 32.40
C MET A 92 -5.07 -20.39 32.46
N THR A 93 -5.95 -20.49 31.46
CA THR A 93 -7.00 -21.53 31.42
C THR A 93 -6.39 -22.93 31.29
N THR A 94 -5.36 -23.07 30.45
CA THR A 94 -4.63 -24.33 30.28
C THR A 94 -3.94 -24.73 31.58
N GLY A 95 -3.26 -23.79 32.25
CA GLY A 95 -2.65 -24.01 33.56
C GLY A 95 -3.66 -24.41 34.65
N MET A 96 -4.87 -23.81 34.66
CA MET A 96 -5.96 -24.23 35.57
C MET A 96 -6.42 -25.67 35.27
N ILE A 97 -6.50 -26.06 33.99
CA ILE A 97 -6.86 -27.44 33.62
C ILE A 97 -5.77 -28.41 34.09
N ASP A 98 -4.51 -28.09 33.88
CA ASP A 98 -3.38 -28.91 34.33
C ASP A 98 -3.38 -29.07 35.86
N GLU A 99 -3.62 -27.98 36.61
CA GLU A 99 -3.74 -28.03 38.08
C GLU A 99 -4.92 -28.90 38.53
N VAL A 100 -6.07 -28.82 37.85
CA VAL A 100 -7.24 -29.67 38.16
C VAL A 100 -6.95 -31.14 37.88
N ILE A 101 -6.25 -31.44 36.78
CA ILE A 101 -5.83 -32.81 36.44
C ILE A 101 -4.89 -33.35 37.53
N GLU A 102 -3.87 -32.57 37.92
CA GLU A 102 -2.92 -32.97 38.96
C GLU A 102 -3.61 -33.16 40.33
N GLN A 103 -4.53 -32.26 40.70
CA GLN A 103 -5.30 -32.40 41.93
C GLN A 103 -6.21 -33.64 41.92
N ASP A 104 -6.83 -33.99 40.78
CA ASP A 104 -7.66 -35.21 40.69
C ASP A 104 -6.77 -36.47 40.77
N GLU A 105 -5.59 -36.48 40.14
CA GLU A 105 -4.62 -37.58 40.27
C GLU A 105 -4.18 -37.79 41.73
N GLN A 106 -3.82 -36.71 42.43
CA GLN A 106 -3.45 -36.79 43.85
C GLN A 106 -4.61 -37.27 44.75
N ARG A 107 -5.85 -36.86 44.44
CA ARG A 107 -7.05 -37.34 45.17
C ARG A 107 -7.28 -38.82 44.93
N ILE A 108 -7.12 -39.28 43.68
CA ILE A 108 -7.22 -40.69 43.32
C ILE A 108 -6.19 -41.51 44.10
N GLU A 109 -4.94 -41.07 44.17
CA GLU A 109 -3.90 -41.81 44.87
C GLU A 109 -4.18 -41.93 46.38
N LYS A 110 -4.63 -40.85 47.02
CA LYS A 110 -5.07 -40.88 48.43
C LYS A 110 -6.28 -41.79 48.64
N GLU A 111 -7.23 -41.78 47.72
CA GLU A 111 -8.41 -42.65 47.76
C GLU A 111 -7.99 -44.13 47.63
N LYS A 112 -7.07 -44.45 46.72
CA LYS A 112 -6.46 -45.78 46.58
C LYS A 112 -5.78 -46.24 47.87
N GLU A 113 -4.92 -45.40 48.46
CA GLU A 113 -4.22 -45.70 49.71
C GLU A 113 -5.20 -45.97 50.86
N LEU A 114 -6.25 -45.15 51.00
CA LEU A 114 -7.29 -45.33 52.01
C LEU A 114 -8.03 -46.66 51.80
N ILE A 115 -8.46 -46.96 50.58
CA ILE A 115 -9.18 -48.21 50.29
C ILE A 115 -8.30 -49.43 50.55
N LEU A 116 -7.01 -49.38 50.18
CA LEU A 116 -6.05 -50.44 50.47
C LEU A 116 -5.83 -50.60 51.98
N SER A 117 -5.77 -49.50 52.74
CA SER A 117 -5.64 -49.56 54.21
C SER A 117 -6.87 -50.19 54.88
N ILE A 118 -8.08 -49.85 54.42
CA ILE A 118 -9.34 -50.44 54.88
C ILE A 118 -9.39 -51.93 54.55
N ALA A 119 -8.96 -52.30 53.34
CA ALA A 119 -8.88 -53.68 52.89
C ALA A 119 -7.87 -54.53 53.66
N LYS A 120 -6.90 -53.94 54.36
CA LYS A 120 -6.01 -54.66 55.30
C LYS A 120 -6.67 -54.87 56.66
N THR A 121 -7.48 -53.92 57.14
CA THR A 121 -8.12 -53.97 58.47
C THR A 121 -9.37 -54.87 58.59
N LEU A 122 -9.94 -55.33 57.48
CA LEU A 122 -11.12 -56.21 57.48
C LEU A 122 -10.73 -57.69 57.77
N GLU A 123 -11.57 -58.50 58.42
CA GLU A 123 -11.24 -59.90 58.76
C GLU A 123 -11.08 -60.81 57.51
N GLY A 124 -9.96 -61.55 57.40
CA GLY A 124 -9.66 -62.52 56.33
C GLY A 124 -8.16 -62.73 56.06
N GLU A 125 -7.77 -63.69 55.20
CA GLU A 125 -6.37 -63.84 54.75
C GLU A 125 -5.92 -62.57 53.99
N GLU A 126 -4.98 -61.80 54.57
CA GLU A 126 -4.59 -60.46 54.10
C GLU A 126 -4.12 -60.45 52.64
N GLU A 127 -3.37 -61.48 52.23
CA GLU A 127 -2.57 -61.47 51.00
C GLU A 127 -3.41 -61.67 49.74
N THR A 128 -4.42 -62.55 49.78
CA THR A 128 -5.30 -62.81 48.62
C THR A 128 -6.43 -61.80 48.47
N ARG A 129 -6.75 -61.02 49.51
CA ARG A 129 -7.81 -60.00 49.46
C ARG A 129 -7.29 -58.62 49.10
N ALA A 130 -6.13 -58.21 49.63
CA ALA A 130 -5.46 -56.97 49.20
C ALA A 130 -5.19 -56.99 47.68
N ALA A 131 -4.71 -58.12 47.15
CA ALA A 131 -4.49 -58.29 45.71
C ALA A 131 -5.78 -58.19 44.87
N ARG A 132 -6.91 -58.74 45.35
CA ARG A 132 -8.21 -58.63 44.63
C ARG A 132 -8.76 -57.20 44.67
N VAL A 133 -8.58 -56.50 45.79
CA VAL A 133 -9.00 -55.11 45.94
C VAL A 133 -8.15 -54.21 45.05
N GLU A 134 -6.83 -54.40 45.02
CA GLU A 134 -5.91 -53.69 44.12
C GLU A 134 -6.26 -53.92 42.64
N GLN A 135 -6.56 -55.16 42.26
CA GLN A 135 -6.99 -55.48 40.89
C GLN A 135 -8.34 -54.82 40.52
N ALA A 136 -9.33 -54.84 41.42
CA ALA A 136 -10.62 -54.19 41.20
C ALA A 136 -10.52 -52.65 41.17
N LEU A 137 -9.60 -52.09 41.97
CA LEU A 137 -9.25 -50.67 41.95
C LEU A 137 -8.64 -50.27 40.60
N ASN A 138 -7.65 -51.02 40.12
CA ASN A 138 -7.04 -50.75 38.83
C ASN A 138 -8.06 -50.86 37.69
N GLU A 139 -8.93 -51.88 37.68
CA GLU A 139 -10.01 -51.97 36.68
C GLU A 139 -11.02 -50.81 36.78
N TYR A 140 -11.33 -50.33 37.98
CA TYR A 140 -12.27 -49.22 38.17
C TYR A 140 -11.69 -47.89 37.67
N TYR A 141 -10.44 -47.58 37.99
CA TYR A 141 -9.79 -46.34 37.59
C TYR A 141 -9.38 -46.33 36.10
N GLU A 142 -8.93 -47.45 35.54
CA GLU A 142 -8.67 -47.59 34.08
C GLU A 142 -9.93 -47.35 33.24
N LYS A 143 -11.06 -47.88 33.69
CA LYS A 143 -12.33 -47.82 32.96
C LYS A 143 -13.04 -46.47 33.11
N ARG A 144 -12.66 -45.69 34.12
CA ARG A 144 -13.17 -44.36 34.43
C ARG A 144 -12.09 -43.34 34.09
N LYS A 145 -11.76 -43.19 32.79
CA LYS A 145 -10.96 -42.08 32.25
C LYS A 145 -11.68 -40.75 32.51
N ARG A 146 -11.61 -40.30 33.75
CA ARG A 146 -12.41 -39.18 34.26
C ARG A 146 -11.98 -37.85 33.65
N ASN A 147 -10.75 -37.79 33.17
CA ASN A 147 -10.13 -36.60 32.60
C ASN A 147 -10.24 -36.52 31.07
N GLU A 148 -10.88 -37.49 30.38
CA GLU A 148 -10.98 -37.45 28.92
C GLU A 148 -11.62 -36.14 28.38
N PRO A 149 -12.69 -35.59 28.99
CA PRO A 149 -13.24 -34.30 28.58
C PRO A 149 -12.29 -33.12 28.84
N LEU A 150 -11.52 -33.16 29.93
CA LEU A 150 -10.55 -32.13 30.28
C LEU A 150 -9.34 -32.15 29.33
N GLU A 151 -8.86 -33.34 28.97
CA GLU A 151 -7.80 -33.52 27.96
C GLU A 151 -8.24 -33.06 26.57
N LEU A 152 -9.50 -33.33 26.20
CA LEU A 152 -10.05 -32.81 24.94
C LEU A 152 -10.13 -31.28 24.96
N MET A 153 -10.52 -30.70 26.09
CA MET A 153 -10.58 -29.25 26.28
C MET A 153 -9.17 -28.62 26.24
N ARG A 154 -8.19 -29.24 26.90
CA ARG A 154 -6.76 -28.88 26.88
C ARG A 154 -6.24 -28.83 25.45
N LYS A 155 -6.47 -29.90 24.67
CA LYS A 155 -6.06 -30.00 23.27
C LYS A 155 -6.72 -28.95 22.37
N ASN A 156 -8.00 -28.65 22.61
CA ASN A 156 -8.69 -27.60 21.86
C ASN A 156 -8.13 -26.22 22.18
N LEU A 157 -7.80 -25.94 23.45
CA LEU A 157 -7.17 -24.67 23.84
C LEU A 157 -5.77 -24.53 23.24
N GLU A 158 -4.96 -25.60 23.24
CA GLU A 158 -3.65 -25.62 22.55
C GLU A 158 -3.80 -25.30 21.05
N LYS A 159 -4.84 -25.83 20.39
CA LYS A 159 -5.13 -25.53 18.97
C LYS A 159 -5.49 -24.07 18.77
N VAL A 160 -6.36 -23.51 19.60
CA VAL A 160 -6.75 -22.09 19.53
C VAL A 160 -5.55 -21.19 19.80
N GLN A 161 -4.66 -21.57 20.73
CA GLN A 161 -3.43 -20.83 21.00
C GLN A 161 -2.50 -20.82 19.78
N SER A 162 -2.32 -21.97 19.13
CA SER A 162 -1.54 -22.06 17.87
C SER A 162 -2.15 -21.18 16.77
N GLU A 163 -3.47 -21.23 16.59
CA GLU A 163 -4.15 -20.40 15.58
C GLU A 163 -4.02 -18.90 15.88
N ALA A 164 -4.06 -18.50 17.16
CA ALA A 164 -3.83 -17.12 17.56
C ALA A 164 -2.40 -16.64 17.26
N TYR A 165 -1.38 -17.48 17.48
CA TYR A 165 0.00 -17.17 17.06
C TYR A 165 0.15 -17.05 15.55
N ASP A 166 -0.53 -17.89 14.77
CA ASP A 166 -0.51 -17.81 13.31
C ASP A 166 -1.13 -16.49 12.82
N ILE A 167 -2.27 -16.07 13.40
CA ILE A 167 -2.91 -14.79 13.09
C ILE A 167 -1.98 -13.61 13.44
N MET A 168 -1.35 -13.65 14.62
CA MET A 168 -0.39 -12.63 15.07
C MET A 168 0.77 -12.47 14.06
N ASN A 169 1.33 -13.59 13.59
CA ASN A 169 2.41 -13.60 12.61
C ASN A 169 1.96 -13.08 11.24
N LEU A 170 0.73 -13.40 10.80
CA LEU A 170 0.18 -12.92 9.53
C LEU A 170 -0.05 -11.41 9.54
N LEU A 171 -0.58 -10.86 10.63
CA LEU A 171 -0.85 -9.43 10.78
C LEU A 171 0.43 -8.60 10.84
N GLN A 172 1.55 -9.16 11.32
CA GLN A 172 2.85 -8.48 11.34
C GLN A 172 3.42 -8.15 9.95
N VAL A 173 2.94 -8.75 8.85
CA VAL A 173 3.40 -8.47 7.47
C VAL A 173 2.85 -7.14 6.89
N GLN A 174 2.09 -6.37 7.69
CA GLN A 174 1.45 -5.10 7.31
C GLN A 174 2.40 -4.00 6.79
N ASP A 175 3.71 -4.12 7.04
CA ASP A 175 4.72 -3.18 6.54
C ASP A 175 4.72 -3.11 4.99
N ILE A 176 4.44 -4.23 4.30
CA ILE A 176 4.42 -4.27 2.83
C ILE A 176 3.24 -3.47 2.25
N THR A 177 2.05 -3.57 2.85
CA THR A 177 0.85 -2.86 2.35
C THR A 177 0.96 -1.36 2.60
N THR A 178 1.47 -0.96 3.76
CA THR A 178 1.74 0.44 4.09
C THR A 178 2.76 1.05 3.12
N GLN A 179 3.85 0.34 2.83
CA GLN A 179 4.85 0.78 1.84
C GLN A 179 4.26 0.90 0.43
N GLN A 180 3.39 -0.01 0.00
CA GLN A 180 2.73 0.07 -1.30
C GLN A 180 1.78 1.27 -1.40
N ILE A 181 1.03 1.57 -0.34
CA ILE A 181 0.16 2.76 -0.28
C ILE A 181 1.00 4.04 -0.33
N MET A 182 2.09 4.11 0.44
CA MET A 182 3.01 5.26 0.41
C MET A 182 3.64 5.46 -0.98
N ALA A 183 4.05 4.38 -1.64
CA ALA A 183 4.56 4.44 -3.01
C ALA A 183 3.50 4.94 -4.00
N ALA A 184 2.26 4.48 -3.87
CA ALA A 184 1.14 4.95 -4.68
C ALA A 184 0.85 6.45 -4.44
N ASN A 185 0.87 6.90 -3.19
CA ASN A 185 0.67 8.31 -2.83
C ASN A 185 1.74 9.20 -3.45
N SER A 186 3.02 8.83 -3.36
CA SER A 186 4.11 9.57 -4.00
C SER A 186 3.98 9.63 -5.53
N LEU A 187 3.50 8.55 -6.18
CA LEU A 187 3.21 8.56 -7.61
C LEU A 187 2.05 9.52 -7.95
N ILE A 188 0.99 9.53 -7.15
CA ILE A 188 -0.16 10.42 -7.34
C ILE A 188 0.28 11.89 -7.20
N GLU A 189 1.09 12.22 -6.20
CA GLU A 189 1.68 13.55 -6.05
C GLU A 189 2.55 13.94 -7.25
N SER A 190 3.38 13.02 -7.75
CA SER A 190 4.19 13.27 -8.95
C SER A 190 3.34 13.56 -10.19
N VAL A 191 2.24 12.81 -10.36
CA VAL A 191 1.28 13.03 -11.45
C VAL A 191 0.59 14.38 -11.29
N GLN A 192 0.15 14.72 -10.08
CA GLN A 192 -0.47 16.02 -9.79
C GLN A 192 0.46 17.18 -10.14
N VAL A 193 1.72 17.16 -9.69
CA VAL A 193 2.71 18.20 -10.01
C VAL A 193 2.88 18.36 -11.53
N LYS A 194 2.96 17.25 -12.27
CA LYS A 194 3.07 17.28 -13.74
C LYS A 194 1.82 17.84 -14.41
N LEU A 195 0.63 17.48 -13.93
CA LEU A 195 -0.64 17.99 -14.45
C LEU A 195 -0.82 19.48 -14.17
N THR A 196 -0.48 19.94 -12.96
CA THR A 196 -0.51 21.37 -12.61
C THR A 196 0.48 22.16 -13.47
N GLN A 197 1.69 21.64 -13.70
CA GLN A 197 2.65 22.26 -14.62
C GLN A 197 2.13 22.31 -16.07
N LEU A 198 1.39 21.29 -16.50
CA LEU A 198 0.81 21.23 -17.84
C LEU A 198 -0.34 22.24 -18.00
N ILE A 199 -1.23 22.37 -17.01
CA ILE A 199 -2.25 23.41 -16.96
C ILE A 199 -1.61 24.80 -16.96
N ALA A 200 -0.57 25.03 -16.15
CA ALA A 200 0.13 26.32 -16.12
C ALA A 200 0.74 26.68 -17.49
N LYS A 201 1.30 25.69 -18.20
CA LYS A 201 1.81 25.87 -19.58
C LYS A 201 0.70 26.11 -20.61
N LEU A 202 -0.47 25.51 -20.42
CA LEU A 202 -1.61 25.67 -21.33
C LEU A 202 -2.32 27.01 -21.12
N GLY A 203 -2.51 27.43 -19.87
CA GLY A 203 -3.09 28.72 -19.51
C GLY A 203 -2.17 29.90 -19.85
N THR A 204 -0.84 29.71 -19.85
CA THR A 204 0.10 30.71 -20.36
C THR A 204 0.07 30.81 -21.89
N LEU A 205 -0.36 29.76 -22.61
CA LEU A 205 -0.57 29.81 -24.07
C LEU A 205 -1.77 30.69 -24.44
N ASP A 206 -2.83 30.68 -23.63
CA ASP A 206 -4.03 31.50 -23.83
C ASP A 206 -3.71 33.00 -23.69
N ASN A 207 -2.89 33.36 -22.68
CA ASN A 207 -2.39 34.73 -22.49
C ASN A 207 -1.32 35.16 -23.51
N SER A 208 -0.75 34.24 -24.29
CA SER A 208 0.31 34.54 -25.25
C SER A 208 -0.21 35.02 -26.61
N ILE A 209 -1.52 34.91 -26.88
CA ILE A 209 -2.13 35.42 -28.12
C ILE A 209 -2.47 36.92 -28.00
N GLU A 210 -2.69 37.44 -26.79
CA GLU A 210 -2.89 38.89 -26.57
C GLU A 210 -1.59 39.68 -26.30
N HIS A 211 -0.48 39.01 -25.96
CA HIS A 211 0.78 39.69 -25.59
C HIS A 211 2.00 39.25 -26.40
N ALA A 212 1.88 39.18 -27.73
CA ALA A 212 3.04 39.10 -28.62
C ALA A 212 3.86 40.41 -28.74
N GLN A 213 3.63 41.38 -27.84
CA GLN A 213 4.41 42.61 -27.72
C GLN A 213 4.69 42.92 -26.24
N GLU A 214 5.51 42.10 -25.57
CA GLU A 214 6.44 42.57 -24.52
C GLU A 214 7.23 41.37 -24.01
N ARG A 215 8.38 41.12 -24.62
CA ARG A 215 9.47 40.47 -23.90
C ARG A 215 10.31 41.56 -23.25
N ILE A 216 10.77 41.25 -22.03
CA ILE A 216 11.88 41.87 -21.28
C ILE A 216 11.46 43.06 -20.38
N PHE A 217 10.80 42.77 -19.24
CA PHE A 217 11.10 43.44 -17.98
C PHE A 217 10.49 42.68 -16.78
N ASP A 218 11.32 42.29 -15.81
CA ASP A 218 10.85 41.87 -14.48
C ASP A 218 11.21 42.99 -13.47
N PRO A 219 10.22 43.74 -12.93
CA PRO A 219 10.48 44.81 -11.98
C PRO A 219 10.94 44.35 -10.59
N ASN A 220 10.90 43.04 -10.30
CA ASN A 220 11.26 42.46 -9.01
C ASN A 220 12.49 41.53 -9.07
N ALA A 221 13.26 41.57 -10.15
CA ALA A 221 14.55 40.88 -10.20
C ALA A 221 15.58 41.59 -9.29
N VAL A 222 15.73 41.09 -8.06
CA VAL A 222 16.79 41.51 -7.14
C VAL A 222 18.04 40.68 -7.43
N PHE A 223 19.15 41.35 -7.76
CA PHE A 223 20.47 40.72 -7.79
C PHE A 223 20.91 40.44 -6.35
N GLU A 224 20.74 39.22 -5.88
CA GLU A 224 21.46 38.75 -4.69
C GLU A 224 22.91 38.44 -5.09
N ASP A 225 23.84 39.16 -4.46
CA ASP A 225 25.28 38.96 -4.62
C ASP A 225 25.66 37.60 -4.02
N ARG A 226 25.98 36.64 -4.89
CA ARG A 226 26.20 35.22 -4.56
C ARG A 226 27.53 34.96 -3.85
N SER A 227 28.28 35.99 -3.44
CA SER A 227 29.60 35.83 -2.83
C SER A 227 29.57 35.47 -1.34
N GLU A 228 28.58 35.98 -0.58
CA GLU A 228 28.50 35.74 0.87
C GLU A 228 28.02 34.32 1.23
N ALA A 229 27.09 33.77 0.43
CA ALA A 229 26.61 32.40 0.62
C ALA A 229 27.66 31.34 0.27
N GLN A 230 28.58 31.66 -0.65
CA GLN A 230 29.67 30.78 -1.06
C GLN A 230 30.83 30.79 -0.05
N ALA A 231 31.11 31.95 0.57
CA ALA A 231 32.11 32.07 1.64
C ALA A 231 31.72 31.30 2.92
N MET A 232 30.43 31.32 3.32
CA MET A 232 29.95 30.50 4.44
C MET A 232 30.03 29.00 4.16
N ALA A 233 29.80 28.57 2.91
CA ALA A 233 29.87 27.17 2.53
C ALA A 233 31.31 26.64 2.54
N ASP A 234 32.27 27.45 2.10
CA ASP A 234 33.70 27.08 2.09
C ASP A 234 34.31 27.07 3.51
N GLU A 235 33.83 27.92 4.41
CA GLU A 235 34.27 27.96 5.82
C GLU A 235 33.81 26.72 6.61
N ILE A 236 32.62 26.18 6.31
CA ILE A 236 32.11 24.94 6.91
C ILE A 236 32.86 23.70 6.38
N MET A 237 33.35 23.74 5.14
CA MET A 237 34.11 22.65 4.53
C MET A 237 35.60 22.60 4.93
N THR A 238 36.15 23.68 5.49
CA THR A 238 37.60 23.79 5.77
C THR A 238 37.99 23.92 7.25
N GLY A 239 37.03 23.93 8.19
CA GLY A 239 37.28 23.98 9.65
C GLY A 239 37.25 22.61 10.35
N GLU A 240 38.39 22.19 10.89
CA GLU A 240 38.71 20.87 11.46
C GLU A 240 37.83 20.35 12.64
N SER A 241 37.48 19.07 12.58
CA SER A 241 37.96 18.14 13.61
C SER A 241 38.33 16.79 13.01
N ALA A 242 39.63 16.57 13.03
CA ALA A 242 40.31 15.35 12.65
C ALA A 242 39.98 14.20 13.61
N THR A 243 39.67 13.03 13.04
CA THR A 243 40.27 11.76 13.46
C THR A 243 40.52 10.90 12.23
N VAL A 244 41.80 10.84 11.83
CA VAL A 244 42.35 9.96 10.80
C VAL A 244 42.76 8.64 11.43
N HIS A 245 42.38 7.51 10.81
CA HIS A 245 43.16 6.28 10.51
C HIS A 245 42.15 5.22 10.00
N SER A 246 42.30 4.48 8.90
CA SER A 246 43.43 4.12 8.05
C SER A 246 42.92 3.51 6.72
N LYS A 247 43.71 3.68 5.63
CA LYS A 247 44.10 2.69 4.58
C LYS A 247 42.98 1.92 3.85
N LYS A 248 42.86 1.89 2.52
CA LYS A 248 43.85 1.58 1.47
C LYS A 248 43.19 1.79 0.09
N GLN A 249 43.90 2.39 -0.87
CA GLN A 249 43.76 2.13 -2.32
C GLN A 249 44.55 0.83 -2.68
N PRO A 250 44.52 0.27 -3.92
CA PRO A 250 43.98 0.72 -5.23
C PRO A 250 43.01 -0.34 -5.85
N GLU A 251 42.45 -0.27 -7.07
CA GLU A 251 43.08 -0.36 -8.40
C GLU A 251 42.00 -0.44 -9.51
N VAL A 252 42.42 -0.22 -10.76
CA VAL A 252 41.64 -0.03 -12.00
C VAL A 252 41.52 -1.36 -12.79
N VAL A 253 40.59 -1.44 -13.77
CA VAL A 253 40.68 -2.17 -15.08
C VAL A 253 39.72 -3.37 -15.33
N VAL A 254 38.72 -3.13 -16.22
CA VAL A 254 38.31 -3.85 -17.47
C VAL A 254 37.60 -5.25 -17.46
N VAL A 255 36.36 -5.23 -17.98
CA VAL A 255 35.68 -6.05 -19.03
C VAL A 255 35.72 -7.60 -19.02
N ALA A 256 34.52 -8.22 -19.19
CA ALA A 256 34.13 -9.34 -20.09
C ALA A 256 33.35 -10.53 -19.45
N GLU A 257 32.10 -10.68 -19.92
CA GLU A 257 31.37 -11.89 -20.39
C GLU A 257 31.10 -13.18 -19.55
N ALA A 258 29.80 -13.52 -19.59
CA ALA A 258 29.13 -14.84 -19.74
C ALA A 258 29.11 -15.87 -18.58
N ASP A 259 27.91 -16.20 -18.05
CA ASP A 259 27.13 -17.39 -18.47
C ASP A 259 25.84 -17.64 -17.64
N ASN A 260 24.75 -17.96 -18.36
CA ASN A 260 23.62 -18.90 -18.10
C ASN A 260 22.76 -18.90 -16.80
N VAL A 261 21.51 -18.36 -16.92
CA VAL A 261 20.13 -18.99 -16.79
C VAL A 261 19.80 -19.92 -15.58
N PRO A 262 18.57 -19.97 -14.96
CA PRO A 262 17.23 -19.51 -15.43
C PRO A 262 16.34 -18.70 -14.47
N LEU A 263 15.44 -17.91 -15.09
CA LEU A 263 14.16 -17.45 -14.54
C LEU A 263 13.16 -18.61 -14.46
N GLY A 264 12.62 -18.87 -13.27
CA GLY A 264 11.43 -19.71 -13.06
C GLY A 264 10.22 -18.85 -12.69
N PHE A 265 9.40 -18.51 -13.69
CA PHE A 265 8.08 -17.92 -13.49
C PHE A 265 7.06 -19.04 -13.28
N GLY A 266 6.50 -19.13 -12.07
CA GLY A 266 5.28 -19.88 -11.79
C GLY A 266 4.06 -19.00 -12.08
N THR A 267 3.24 -19.43 -13.03
CA THR A 267 1.97 -18.80 -13.40
C THR A 267 0.87 -19.19 -12.41
N THR A 268 0.38 -18.24 -11.62
CA THR A 268 -0.98 -18.30 -11.07
C THR A 268 -1.64 -16.95 -11.31
N THR A 269 -2.54 -16.92 -12.28
CA THR A 269 -3.50 -15.85 -12.55
C THR A 269 -4.31 -15.53 -11.28
N PRO A 270 -4.35 -14.28 -10.81
CA PRO A 270 -5.34 -13.87 -9.82
C PRO A 270 -6.70 -13.73 -10.53
N GLU A 271 -7.72 -14.45 -10.03
CA GLU A 271 -9.11 -14.18 -10.37
C GLU A 271 -9.41 -12.71 -10.09
N LYS A 272 -9.87 -12.00 -11.12
CA LYS A 272 -10.37 -10.63 -10.99
C LYS A 272 -11.71 -10.70 -10.28
N THR A 273 -11.75 -10.22 -9.04
CA THR A 273 -12.99 -9.93 -8.32
C THR A 273 -13.85 -9.02 -9.20
N SER A 274 -15.13 -9.37 -9.37
CA SER A 274 -16.04 -8.61 -10.22
C SER A 274 -16.37 -7.26 -9.57
N GLN A 275 -16.51 -6.21 -10.39
CA GLN A 275 -16.94 -4.88 -9.94
C GLN A 275 -18.28 -4.95 -9.17
N ASP A 276 -19.13 -5.93 -9.50
CA ASP A 276 -20.42 -6.15 -8.85
C ASP A 276 -20.29 -6.62 -7.39
N GLU A 277 -19.23 -7.36 -7.05
CA GLU A 277 -18.97 -7.82 -5.67
C GLU A 277 -18.44 -6.68 -4.79
N ILE A 278 -17.70 -5.75 -5.40
CA ILE A 278 -17.21 -4.54 -4.74
C ILE A 278 -18.39 -3.60 -4.43
N ASP A 279 -19.30 -3.42 -5.39
CA ASP A 279 -20.47 -2.54 -5.19
C ASP A 279 -21.44 -3.08 -4.12
N GLN A 280 -21.53 -4.40 -3.97
CA GLN A 280 -22.36 -5.04 -2.94
C GLN A 280 -21.83 -4.76 -1.52
N LEU A 281 -20.51 -4.81 -1.34
CA LEU A 281 -19.81 -4.53 -0.08
C LEU A 281 -19.99 -3.09 0.43
N PHE A 282 -20.15 -2.12 -0.47
CA PHE A 282 -20.36 -0.71 -0.10
C PHE A 282 -21.83 -0.28 -0.03
N SER A 283 -22.76 -1.15 -0.47
CA SER A 283 -24.20 -0.88 -0.42
C SER A 283 -24.82 -1.16 0.97
N GLU A 284 -24.28 -2.10 1.73
CA GLU A 284 -24.79 -2.44 3.08
C GLU A 284 -24.47 -1.38 4.13
N SER A 285 -23.46 -0.55 3.92
CA SER A 285 -23.07 0.56 4.83
C SER A 285 -23.98 1.80 4.80
N LYS A 286 -25.10 1.79 4.05
CA LYS A 286 -26.03 2.94 3.93
C LYS A 286 -27.40 2.78 4.61
N HIS A 287 -27.63 1.73 5.39
CA HIS A 287 -28.94 1.50 6.03
C HIS A 287 -28.98 1.54 7.57
N GLU A 288 -27.94 2.03 8.26
CA GLU A 288 -27.97 2.21 9.73
C GLU A 288 -28.06 3.65 10.25
N GLU A 289 -28.37 4.64 9.40
CA GLU A 289 -28.77 5.98 9.88
C GLU A 289 -30.13 6.41 9.30
N SER A 290 -31.20 5.98 9.97
CA SER A 290 -32.50 6.67 10.03
C SER A 290 -33.28 6.27 11.28
#